data_AF-A0A381NAF0-F1
#
_entry.id   AF-A0A381NAF0-F1
#
_cell.length_a   1.000
_cell.length_b   1.000
_cell.length_c   1.000
_cell.angle_alpha   90.00
_cell.angle_beta   90.00
_cell.angle_gamma   90.00
#
_symmetry.space_group_name_H-M   'P 1'
#
loop_
_entity.id
_entity.type
_entity.pdbx_description
1 polymer ?
#
loop_
_entity_poly.entity_id
_entity_poly.type
_entity_poly.pdbx_seq_one_letter_code
_entity_poly.pdbx_strand_id
1 'polypeptide(L)'
;MCSFAERELVVADGGLNMSPSSSVTIGEGKIKFGLEYRDLLSDQGVCIHVIGDVAGEDVELLRFDCFDHEPHYHYGPEARNERLMLDSTTEGDSLDWTLRNFSNRLPEMIERAGYDDLAEHVRADDLSDVVQEVSSAARKMAQSERRTVIHDRGNVIVEAGSVRFGIEYRHLANDEGVAIHVLGDVGDKELELLTFDCFKNAPHYHYGPRAKNQRIYLDQTASPDSLRWALDLLKGGKLGPMLHKAGYADHASRLNPTVLLESMAEVEKVSIEMDREELT
;
A
#
# COMPACT_ATOMS: atom_id res chain seq x y z
N MET A 1 -8.27 -44.94 -35.71
CA MET A 1 -8.32 -45.03 -34.23
C MET A 1 -7.06 -44.42 -33.67
N CYS A 2 -7.16 -43.19 -33.17
CA CYS A 2 -6.43 -42.74 -31.98
C CYS A 2 -7.15 -41.48 -31.51
N SER A 3 -7.65 -41.56 -30.29
CA SER A 3 -8.52 -40.62 -29.61
C SER A 3 -7.80 -39.29 -29.35
N PHE A 4 -8.42 -38.18 -29.75
CA PHE A 4 -8.10 -36.86 -29.20
C PHE A 4 -8.74 -36.79 -27.81
N ALA A 5 -7.95 -37.08 -26.78
CA ALA A 5 -8.33 -36.80 -25.41
C ALA A 5 -8.30 -35.28 -25.18
N GLU A 6 -9.44 -34.76 -24.77
CA GLU A 6 -9.64 -33.40 -24.26
C GLU A 6 -8.60 -33.13 -23.17
N ARG A 7 -7.72 -32.15 -23.42
CA ARG A 7 -6.97 -31.51 -22.34
C ARG A 7 -7.88 -30.44 -21.77
N GLU A 8 -8.43 -30.72 -20.59
CA GLU A 8 -9.05 -29.73 -19.71
C GLU A 8 -8.12 -28.52 -19.60
N LEU A 9 -8.61 -27.39 -20.09
CA LEU A 9 -8.09 -26.07 -19.77
C LEU A 9 -8.36 -25.85 -18.29
N VAL A 10 -7.37 -26.11 -17.43
CA VAL A 10 -7.43 -25.67 -16.04
C VAL A 10 -7.34 -24.15 -16.07
N VAL A 11 -8.51 -23.51 -16.12
CA VAL A 11 -8.67 -22.11 -15.76
C VAL A 11 -8.29 -22.06 -14.28
N ALA A 12 -7.08 -21.57 -13.99
CA ALA A 12 -6.73 -21.17 -12.65
C ALA A 12 -7.69 -20.02 -12.30
N ASP A 13 -8.75 -20.37 -11.57
CA ASP A 13 -9.64 -19.43 -10.95
C ASP A 13 -8.80 -18.57 -10.01
N GLY A 14 -8.42 -17.39 -10.49
CA GLY A 14 -7.72 -16.35 -9.75
C GLY A 14 -8.66 -15.71 -8.73
N GLY A 15 -9.29 -16.55 -7.90
CA GLY A 15 -9.99 -16.12 -6.72
C GLY A 15 -8.99 -15.42 -5.82
N LEU A 16 -9.08 -14.08 -5.78
CA LEU A 16 -8.49 -13.27 -4.74
C LEU A 16 -8.95 -13.85 -3.41
N ASN A 17 -8.08 -14.60 -2.73
CA ASN A 17 -8.26 -14.92 -1.32
C ASN A 17 -8.12 -13.61 -0.55
N MET A 18 -9.19 -12.82 -0.53
CA MET A 18 -9.38 -11.77 0.46
C MET A 18 -9.40 -12.48 1.79
N SER A 19 -8.33 -12.32 2.56
CA SER A 19 -8.34 -12.69 3.97
C SER A 19 -9.52 -11.94 4.60
N PRO A 20 -10.36 -12.59 5.43
CA PRO A 20 -11.46 -11.89 6.08
C PRO A 20 -10.86 -10.72 6.87
N SER A 21 -11.23 -9.49 6.50
CA SER A 21 -10.83 -8.32 7.27
C SER A 21 -11.46 -8.45 8.65
N SER A 22 -10.69 -8.23 9.71
CA SER A 22 -11.30 -8.08 11.03
C SER A 22 -12.17 -6.83 10.97
N SER A 23 -13.47 -7.00 11.14
CA SER A 23 -14.37 -5.87 11.38
C SER A 23 -14.54 -5.69 12.89
N VAL A 24 -14.48 -4.44 13.33
CA VAL A 24 -14.69 -4.05 14.73
C VAL A 24 -15.79 -3.00 14.77
N THR A 25 -16.79 -3.20 15.61
CA THR A 25 -17.82 -2.19 15.88
C THR A 25 -17.59 -1.58 17.26
N ILE A 26 -17.56 -0.26 17.33
CA ILE A 26 -17.32 0.52 18.56
C ILE A 26 -18.49 1.48 18.77
N GLY A 27 -18.94 1.60 20.02
CA GLY A 27 -20.11 2.40 20.40
C GLY A 27 -21.42 1.59 20.41
N GLU A 28 -22.44 2.21 20.97
CA GLU A 28 -23.78 1.66 21.16
C GLU A 28 -24.85 2.75 21.00
N GLY A 29 -26.12 2.36 20.92
CA GLY A 29 -27.22 3.31 20.77
C GLY A 29 -27.36 3.83 19.34
N LYS A 30 -27.68 5.12 19.20
CA LYS A 30 -28.06 5.70 17.89
C LYS A 30 -26.88 5.96 16.95
N ILE A 31 -25.65 5.96 17.45
CA ILE A 31 -24.44 6.17 16.66
C ILE A 31 -23.40 5.14 17.06
N LYS A 32 -22.83 4.46 16.07
CA LYS A 32 -21.74 3.52 16.23
C LYS A 32 -20.75 3.63 15.07
N PHE A 33 -19.57 3.06 15.27
CA PHE A 33 -18.49 3.11 14.30
C PHE A 33 -18.11 1.69 13.89
N GLY A 34 -18.21 1.39 12.60
CA GLY A 34 -17.62 0.18 12.01
C GLY A 34 -16.20 0.49 11.55
N LEU A 35 -15.25 -0.38 11.87
CA LEU A 35 -13.87 -0.29 11.40
C LEU A 35 -13.55 -1.59 10.65
N GLU A 36 -12.93 -1.47 9.48
CA GLU A 36 -12.39 -2.60 8.74
C GLU A 36 -11.06 -2.24 8.08
N TYR A 37 -10.12 -3.19 8.01
CA TYR A 37 -8.94 -3.01 7.18
C TYR A 37 -9.24 -3.54 5.78
N ARG A 38 -9.11 -2.70 4.76
CA ARG A 38 -9.32 -3.15 3.37
C ARG A 38 -8.00 -3.38 2.67
N ASP A 39 -7.85 -4.62 2.21
CA ASP A 39 -6.73 -5.03 1.38
C ASP A 39 -7.12 -5.06 -0.12
N LEU A 40 -7.20 -3.91 -0.79
CA LEU A 40 -7.45 -3.85 -2.25
C LEU A 40 -6.19 -4.17 -3.08
N LEU A 41 -6.35 -4.59 -4.34
CA LEU A 41 -5.23 -4.99 -5.21
C LEU A 41 -4.11 -3.94 -5.34
N SER A 42 -4.49 -2.65 -5.42
CA SER A 42 -3.54 -1.54 -5.62
C SER A 42 -3.47 -0.56 -4.45
N ASP A 43 -4.26 -0.75 -3.39
CA ASP A 43 -4.33 0.21 -2.29
C ASP A 43 -4.82 -0.44 -0.98
N GLN A 44 -4.39 0.05 0.19
CA GLN A 44 -4.86 -0.43 1.50
C GLN A 44 -5.13 0.74 2.43
N GLY A 45 -5.97 0.47 3.41
CA GLY A 45 -6.04 1.28 4.61
C GLY A 45 -7.19 0.87 5.49
N VAL A 46 -7.35 1.61 6.58
CA VAL A 46 -8.51 1.49 7.46
C VAL A 46 -9.70 2.19 6.82
N CYS A 47 -10.84 1.52 6.79
CA CYS A 47 -12.12 2.13 6.49
C CYS A 47 -12.89 2.31 7.78
N ILE A 48 -13.44 3.50 7.96
CA ILE A 48 -14.27 3.82 9.12
C ILE A 48 -15.66 4.24 8.64
N HIS A 49 -16.66 3.53 9.13
CA HIS A 49 -18.07 3.70 8.86
C HIS A 49 -18.70 4.38 10.06
N VAL A 50 -19.39 5.50 9.87
CA VAL A 50 -20.26 6.09 10.89
C VAL A 50 -21.67 5.59 10.61
N ILE A 51 -22.20 4.79 11.51
CA ILE A 51 -23.49 4.10 11.35
C ILE A 51 -24.48 4.72 12.33
N GLY A 52 -25.67 5.06 11.83
CA GLY A 52 -26.76 5.61 12.62
C GLY A 52 -27.98 4.71 12.65
N ASP A 53 -28.74 4.76 13.74
CA ASP A 53 -30.09 4.21 13.81
C ASP A 53 -31.07 5.18 13.13
N VAL A 54 -31.56 4.81 11.96
CA VAL A 54 -32.59 5.55 11.22
C VAL A 54 -33.86 4.69 11.17
N ALA A 55 -34.83 5.06 12.00
CA ALA A 55 -36.11 4.36 12.12
C ALA A 55 -36.00 2.87 12.48
N GLY A 56 -35.01 2.50 13.30
CA GLY A 56 -34.76 1.14 13.77
C GLY A 56 -33.81 0.34 12.89
N GLU A 57 -33.29 0.92 11.81
CA GLU A 57 -32.37 0.28 10.88
C GLU A 57 -30.98 0.93 10.95
N ASP A 58 -29.95 0.11 10.80
CA ASP A 58 -28.58 0.59 10.68
C ASP A 58 -28.34 1.19 9.30
N VAL A 59 -27.99 2.47 9.26
CA VAL A 59 -27.69 3.19 8.02
C VAL A 59 -26.29 3.76 8.07
N GLU A 60 -25.49 3.50 7.04
CA GLU A 60 -24.19 4.13 6.87
C GLU A 60 -24.37 5.64 6.56
N LEU A 61 -24.05 6.49 7.52
CA LEU A 61 -24.17 7.95 7.42
C LEU A 61 -22.95 8.55 6.70
N LEU A 62 -21.76 8.09 7.06
CA LEU A 62 -20.47 8.54 6.53
C LEU A 62 -19.54 7.33 6.35
N ARG A 63 -18.66 7.39 5.34
CA ARG A 63 -17.55 6.45 5.19
C ARG A 63 -16.25 7.18 4.94
N PHE A 64 -15.17 6.76 5.59
CA PHE A 64 -13.83 7.28 5.40
C PHE A 64 -12.90 6.13 4.99
N ASP A 65 -12.54 6.11 3.72
CA ASP A 65 -11.60 5.16 3.14
C ASP A 65 -10.19 5.77 3.27
N CYS A 66 -9.50 5.51 4.40
CA CYS A 66 -8.19 6.09 4.72
C CYS A 66 -7.05 5.32 4.05
N PHE A 67 -7.05 5.31 2.71
CA PHE A 67 -6.10 4.54 1.92
C PHE A 67 -4.75 5.23 1.69
N ASP A 68 -3.72 4.42 1.41
CA ASP A 68 -2.35 4.89 1.16
C ASP A 68 -2.25 5.80 -0.09
N HIS A 69 -3.03 5.54 -1.15
CA HIS A 69 -2.90 6.27 -2.44
C HIS A 69 -4.12 7.08 -2.84
N GLU A 70 -5.33 6.53 -2.66
CA GLU A 70 -6.58 7.20 -3.01
C GLU A 70 -7.46 7.42 -1.76
N PRO A 71 -6.97 8.14 -0.72
CA PRO A 71 -7.80 8.41 0.44
C PRO A 71 -8.99 9.28 0.05
N HIS A 72 -10.17 8.90 0.52
CA HIS A 72 -11.42 9.59 0.21
C HIS A 72 -12.48 9.33 1.26
N TYR A 73 -13.57 10.10 1.21
CA TYR A 73 -14.69 9.93 2.12
C TYR A 73 -16.02 10.21 1.42
N HIS A 74 -17.11 9.72 2.03
CA HIS A 74 -18.44 9.72 1.46
C HIS A 74 -19.44 10.32 2.45
N TYR A 75 -20.31 11.21 1.97
CA TYR A 75 -21.53 11.62 2.68
C TYR A 75 -22.74 10.83 2.20
N GLY A 76 -23.42 10.17 3.14
CA GLY A 76 -24.56 9.28 2.90
C GLY A 76 -24.28 8.20 1.85
N PRO A 77 -23.35 7.25 2.10
CA PRO A 77 -23.03 6.16 1.17
C PRO A 77 -24.23 5.38 0.63
N GLU A 78 -25.24 5.16 1.48
CA GLU A 78 -26.50 4.48 1.12
C GLU A 78 -27.57 5.44 0.56
N ALA A 79 -27.28 6.75 0.57
CA ALA A 79 -28.15 7.79 0.06
C ALA A 79 -27.58 8.40 -1.23
N ARG A 80 -27.01 9.61 -1.16
CA ARG A 80 -26.46 10.33 -2.32
C ARG A 80 -25.06 9.89 -2.72
N ASN A 81 -24.35 9.19 -1.83
CA ASN A 81 -22.99 8.72 -2.02
C ASN A 81 -22.04 9.81 -2.54
N GLU A 82 -22.08 11.01 -1.93
CA GLU A 82 -21.20 12.11 -2.33
C GLU A 82 -19.77 11.76 -1.91
N ARG A 83 -18.97 11.28 -2.87
CA ARG A 83 -17.56 10.99 -2.70
C ARG A 83 -16.70 12.24 -2.88
N LEU A 84 -15.81 12.49 -1.93
CA LEU A 84 -14.80 13.54 -1.98
C LEU A 84 -13.41 12.93 -1.80
N MET A 85 -12.50 13.27 -2.70
CA MET A 85 -11.09 12.88 -2.58
C MET A 85 -10.41 13.71 -1.50
N LEU A 86 -9.51 13.09 -0.73
CA LEU A 86 -8.67 13.77 0.24
C LEU A 86 -7.28 13.99 -0.37
N ASP A 87 -6.86 15.25 -0.47
CA ASP A 87 -5.48 15.56 -0.86
C ASP A 87 -4.56 15.48 0.36
N SER A 88 -3.87 14.35 0.50
CA SER A 88 -2.91 14.12 1.59
C SER A 88 -1.72 15.09 1.55
N THR A 89 -1.46 15.75 0.43
CA THR A 89 -0.43 16.79 0.32
C THR A 89 -0.77 18.00 1.18
N THR A 90 -2.05 18.40 1.20
CA THR A 90 -2.52 19.57 1.94
C THR A 90 -3.05 19.22 3.32
N GLU A 91 -3.64 18.03 3.47
CA GLU A 91 -4.36 17.62 4.69
C GLU A 91 -3.52 16.74 5.63
N GLY A 92 -2.40 16.19 5.14
CA GLY A 92 -1.54 15.25 5.86
C GLY A 92 -2.05 13.81 5.80
N ASP A 93 -1.75 13.03 6.83
CA ASP A 93 -2.18 11.63 6.95
C ASP A 93 -3.72 11.53 7.02
N SER A 94 -4.30 10.66 6.18
CA SER A 94 -5.75 10.55 6.02
C SER A 94 -6.46 10.01 7.26
N LEU A 95 -5.82 9.12 8.01
CA LEU A 95 -6.39 8.57 9.24
C LEU A 95 -6.37 9.64 10.33
N ASP A 96 -5.26 10.36 10.50
CA ASP A 96 -5.16 11.48 11.43
C ASP A 96 -6.18 12.59 11.11
N TRP A 97 -6.36 12.90 9.82
CA TRP A 97 -7.36 13.85 9.38
C TRP A 97 -8.79 13.40 9.72
N THR A 98 -9.11 12.13 9.48
CA THR A 98 -10.43 11.55 9.80
C THR A 98 -10.71 11.61 11.30
N LEU A 99 -9.79 11.13 12.13
CA LEU A 99 -9.95 11.12 13.58
C LEU A 99 -10.08 12.55 14.16
N ARG A 100 -9.34 13.51 13.60
CA ARG A 100 -9.48 14.93 13.97
C ARG A 100 -10.87 15.46 13.63
N ASN A 101 -11.45 15.08 12.49
CA ASN A 101 -12.81 15.48 12.14
C ASN A 101 -13.85 14.81 13.04
N PHE A 102 -13.64 13.57 13.47
CA PHE A 102 -14.53 12.95 14.45
C PHE A 102 -14.57 13.71 15.78
N SER A 103 -13.40 14.16 16.28
CA SER A 103 -13.36 14.93 17.53
C SER A 103 -13.94 16.34 17.42
N ASN A 104 -13.90 16.95 16.23
CA ASN A 104 -14.18 18.39 16.11
C ASN A 104 -15.40 18.74 15.27
N ARG A 105 -15.83 17.86 14.36
CA ARG A 105 -16.75 18.18 13.25
C ARG A 105 -17.78 17.09 12.94
N LEU A 106 -17.84 16.03 13.74
CA LEU A 106 -18.72 14.89 13.45
C LEU A 106 -20.20 15.30 13.28
N PRO A 107 -20.82 16.12 14.15
CA PRO A 107 -22.20 16.56 13.96
C PRO A 107 -22.42 17.28 12.63
N GLU A 108 -21.55 18.23 12.28
CA GLU A 108 -21.67 19.01 11.04
C GLU A 108 -21.54 18.11 9.80
N MET A 109 -20.73 17.06 9.88
CA MET A 109 -20.60 16.09 8.80
C MET A 109 -21.86 15.22 8.66
N ILE A 110 -22.45 14.77 9.77
CA ILE A 110 -23.70 14.01 9.78
C ILE A 110 -24.87 14.87 9.25
N GLU A 111 -24.92 16.14 9.65
CA GLU A 111 -25.90 17.12 9.15
C GLU A 111 -25.77 17.29 7.63
N ARG A 112 -24.54 17.43 7.11
CA ARG A 112 -24.28 17.46 5.66
C ARG A 112 -24.65 16.15 4.95
N ALA A 113 -24.64 15.02 5.65
CA ALA A 113 -25.13 13.75 5.10
C ALA A 113 -26.66 13.70 5.02
N GLY A 114 -27.38 14.63 5.66
CA GLY A 114 -28.84 14.75 5.64
C GLY A 114 -29.54 14.16 6.87
N TYR A 115 -28.83 13.99 7.98
CA TYR A 115 -29.34 13.36 9.19
C TYR A 115 -29.33 14.33 10.39
N ASP A 116 -30.09 15.42 10.29
CA ASP A 116 -30.14 16.50 11.29
C ASP A 116 -30.44 15.99 12.72
N ASP A 117 -31.44 15.11 12.88
CA ASP A 117 -31.84 14.55 14.17
C ASP A 117 -30.70 13.75 14.84
N LEU A 118 -29.89 13.04 14.04
CA LEU A 118 -28.74 12.31 14.54
C LEU A 118 -27.58 13.25 14.87
N ALA A 119 -27.39 14.31 14.07
CA ALA A 119 -26.39 15.34 14.37
C ALA A 119 -26.71 16.07 15.69
N GLU A 120 -27.97 16.42 15.95
CA GLU A 120 -28.41 16.99 17.22
C GLU A 120 -28.15 16.04 18.40
N HIS A 121 -28.43 14.75 18.22
CA HIS A 121 -28.13 13.75 19.23
C HIS A 121 -26.62 13.67 19.54
N VAL A 122 -25.75 13.67 18.53
CA VAL A 122 -24.29 13.69 18.74
C VAL A 122 -23.81 14.96 19.45
N ARG A 123 -24.50 16.10 19.27
CA ARG A 123 -24.17 17.34 20.01
C ARG A 123 -24.60 17.28 21.48
N ALA A 124 -25.70 16.59 21.76
CA ALA A 124 -26.24 16.46 23.09
C ALA A 124 -25.50 15.39 23.93
N ASP A 125 -25.03 14.34 23.26
CA ASP A 125 -24.30 13.23 23.88
C ASP A 125 -22.78 13.50 23.87
N ASP A 126 -22.10 13.12 24.95
CA ASP A 126 -20.63 13.16 24.99
C ASP A 126 -20.05 11.87 24.39
N LEU A 127 -19.66 11.93 23.12
CA LEU A 127 -19.02 10.81 22.42
C LEU A 127 -17.49 10.82 22.54
N SER A 128 -16.87 11.63 23.41
CA SER A 128 -15.42 11.75 23.48
C SER A 128 -14.72 10.41 23.73
N ASP A 129 -15.24 9.62 24.65
CA ASP A 129 -14.68 8.32 25.02
C ASP A 129 -14.78 7.31 23.87
N VAL A 130 -15.93 7.30 23.18
CA VAL A 130 -16.17 6.46 22.00
C VAL A 130 -15.21 6.86 20.86
N VAL A 131 -15.05 8.16 20.60
CA VAL A 131 -14.13 8.67 19.57
C VAL A 131 -12.67 8.34 19.93
N GLN A 132 -12.30 8.37 21.21
CA GLN A 132 -10.97 7.96 21.67
C GLN A 132 -10.74 6.44 21.50
N GLU A 133 -11.76 5.63 21.74
CA GLU A 133 -11.72 4.19 21.49
C GLU A 133 -11.57 3.89 20.00
N VAL A 134 -12.37 4.53 19.14
CA VAL A 134 -12.25 4.46 17.67
C VAL A 134 -10.86 4.86 17.23
N SER A 135 -10.31 5.95 17.76
CA SER A 135 -8.96 6.41 17.44
C SER A 135 -7.90 5.37 17.78
N SER A 136 -8.01 4.74 18.95
CA SER A 136 -7.07 3.73 19.41
C SER A 136 -7.15 2.45 18.58
N ALA A 137 -8.37 1.99 18.30
CA ALA A 137 -8.62 0.81 17.49
C ALA A 137 -8.19 1.00 16.03
N ALA A 138 -8.52 2.13 15.41
CA ALA A 138 -8.16 2.43 14.03
C ALA A 138 -6.64 2.53 13.86
N ARG A 139 -5.92 3.19 14.77
CA ARG A 139 -4.45 3.26 14.74
C ARG A 139 -3.81 1.88 14.90
N LYS A 140 -4.34 1.07 15.81
CA LYS A 140 -3.87 -0.30 16.01
C LYS A 140 -4.11 -1.14 14.75
N MET A 141 -5.31 -1.11 14.19
CA MET A 141 -5.68 -1.81 12.97
C MET A 141 -4.79 -1.40 11.79
N ALA A 142 -4.58 -0.09 11.59
CA ALA A 142 -3.71 0.46 10.56
C ALA A 142 -2.26 -0.07 10.64
N GLN A 143 -1.79 -0.43 11.84
CA GLN A 143 -0.45 -0.98 12.05
C GLN A 143 -0.43 -2.50 11.94
N SER A 144 -1.38 -3.19 12.58
CA SER A 144 -1.35 -4.65 12.73
C SER A 144 -1.83 -5.41 11.49
N GLU A 145 -2.74 -4.81 10.72
CA GLU A 145 -3.33 -5.46 9.54
C GLU A 145 -2.66 -5.05 8.24
N ARG A 146 -1.69 -4.13 8.31
CA ARG A 146 -0.97 -3.63 7.14
C ARG A 146 -0.20 -4.74 6.45
N ARG A 147 -0.53 -4.97 5.18
CA ARG A 147 0.19 -5.96 4.38
C ARG A 147 1.45 -5.33 3.82
N THR A 148 2.57 -5.91 4.24
CA THR A 148 3.90 -5.60 3.74
C THR A 148 4.47 -6.87 3.13
N VAL A 149 4.96 -6.78 1.89
CA VAL A 149 5.83 -7.84 1.36
C VAL A 149 7.25 -7.41 1.67
N ILE A 150 8.00 -8.31 2.28
CA ILE A 150 9.40 -8.12 2.63
C ILE A 150 10.13 -9.29 1.97
N HIS A 151 10.97 -9.02 0.99
CA HIS A 151 11.89 -10.02 0.46
C HIS A 151 13.12 -10.18 1.36
N ASP A 152 13.97 -11.16 1.05
CA ASP A 152 15.32 -11.18 1.63
C ASP A 152 16.03 -9.87 1.26
N ARG A 153 16.95 -9.43 2.10
CA ARG A 153 17.74 -8.22 1.86
C ARG A 153 18.82 -8.43 0.80
N GLY A 154 19.00 -9.65 0.31
CA GLY A 154 20.01 -10.04 -0.66
C GLY A 154 21.33 -10.46 -0.03
N ASN A 155 22.15 -11.17 -0.81
CA ASN A 155 23.43 -11.74 -0.37
C ASN A 155 24.57 -10.73 -0.40
N VAL A 156 24.51 -9.75 -1.30
CA VAL A 156 25.48 -8.66 -1.40
C VAL A 156 24.78 -7.33 -1.10
N ILE A 157 25.33 -6.57 -0.15
CA ILE A 157 24.83 -5.25 0.22
C ILE A 157 25.80 -4.17 -0.24
N VAL A 158 25.31 -3.19 -0.99
CA VAL A 158 26.04 -2.00 -1.41
C VAL A 158 25.42 -0.77 -0.73
N GLU A 159 26.22 -0.04 0.05
CA GLU A 159 25.79 1.19 0.71
C GLU A 159 25.68 2.34 -0.29
N ALA A 160 24.55 3.07 -0.26
CA ALA A 160 24.25 4.16 -1.20
C ALA A 160 23.70 5.41 -0.50
N GLY A 161 24.22 5.70 0.69
CA GLY A 161 23.84 6.88 1.48
C GLY A 161 22.56 6.66 2.27
N SER A 162 21.46 7.30 1.89
CA SER A 162 20.17 7.17 2.60
C SER A 162 19.44 5.86 2.30
N VAL A 163 19.96 5.05 1.37
CA VAL A 163 19.45 3.74 1.00
C VAL A 163 20.62 2.77 0.84
N ARG A 164 20.30 1.47 0.77
CA ARG A 164 21.22 0.38 0.46
C ARG A 164 20.68 -0.42 -0.71
N PHE A 165 21.55 -1.03 -1.50
CA PHE A 165 21.16 -2.00 -2.52
C PHE A 165 21.50 -3.41 -2.06
N GLY A 166 20.47 -4.24 -1.92
CA GLY A 166 20.60 -5.68 -1.77
C GLY A 166 20.62 -6.36 -3.13
N ILE A 167 21.50 -7.33 -3.35
CA ILE A 167 21.61 -8.04 -4.62
C ILE A 167 21.68 -9.54 -4.34
N GLU A 168 20.82 -10.30 -5.02
CA GLU A 168 20.85 -11.76 -5.03
C GLU A 168 20.39 -12.32 -6.37
N TYR A 169 20.76 -13.57 -6.65
CA TYR A 169 20.17 -14.35 -7.72
C TYR A 169 19.15 -15.28 -7.09
N ARG A 170 17.93 -15.28 -7.64
CA ARG A 170 16.82 -16.06 -7.09
C ARG A 170 16.48 -17.19 -8.03
N HIS A 171 16.40 -18.41 -7.50
CA HIS A 171 15.81 -19.56 -8.20
C HIS A 171 14.41 -19.82 -7.63
N LEU A 172 13.39 -19.58 -8.46
CA LEU A 172 11.99 -19.86 -8.13
C LEU A 172 11.53 -21.10 -8.91
N ALA A 173 10.39 -21.68 -8.52
CA ALA A 173 9.89 -22.90 -9.16
C ALA A 173 9.67 -22.77 -10.68
N ASN A 174 9.32 -21.56 -11.15
CA ASN A 174 8.96 -21.29 -12.56
C ASN A 174 9.69 -20.08 -13.16
N ASP A 175 10.65 -19.49 -12.45
CA ASP A 175 11.37 -18.31 -12.91
C ASP A 175 12.70 -18.19 -12.17
N GLU A 176 13.60 -17.35 -12.68
CA GLU A 176 14.87 -17.07 -12.03
C GLU A 176 15.50 -15.79 -12.57
N GLY A 177 16.46 -15.24 -11.83
CA GLY A 177 17.26 -14.10 -12.26
C GLY A 177 17.75 -13.25 -11.09
N VAL A 178 18.44 -12.17 -11.42
CA VAL A 178 18.93 -11.20 -10.42
C VAL A 178 17.77 -10.37 -9.85
N ALA A 179 17.73 -10.25 -8.53
CA ALA A 179 16.92 -9.28 -7.82
C ALA A 179 17.80 -8.16 -7.26
N ILE A 180 17.35 -6.92 -7.42
CA ILE A 180 17.96 -5.73 -6.81
C ILE A 180 16.95 -5.11 -5.84
N HIS A 181 17.24 -5.22 -4.55
CA HIS A 181 16.45 -4.68 -3.45
C HIS A 181 16.94 -3.28 -3.12
N VAL A 182 16.04 -2.30 -2.98
CA VAL A 182 16.37 -0.99 -2.42
C VAL A 182 15.91 -1.00 -0.97
N LEU A 183 16.85 -0.88 -0.03
CA LEU A 183 16.57 -0.96 1.41
C LEU A 183 16.74 0.41 2.06
N GLY A 184 16.01 0.67 3.15
CA GLY A 184 16.21 1.85 3.99
C GLY A 184 15.59 1.73 5.36
N ASP A 185 16.05 2.59 6.27
CA ASP A 185 15.64 2.57 7.68
C ASP A 185 14.37 3.41 7.88
N VAL A 186 13.30 2.76 8.35
CA VAL A 186 12.01 3.38 8.67
C VAL A 186 11.71 3.15 10.14
N GLY A 187 11.94 4.18 10.95
CA GLY A 187 12.00 4.02 12.41
C GLY A 187 13.20 3.14 12.78
N ASP A 188 12.99 2.16 13.67
CA ASP A 188 14.04 1.24 14.13
C ASP A 188 14.16 -0.04 13.29
N LYS A 189 13.60 -0.05 12.08
CA LYS A 189 13.57 -1.24 11.21
C LYS A 189 14.11 -0.92 9.81
N GLU A 190 14.98 -1.78 9.32
CA GLU A 190 15.30 -1.84 7.89
C GLU A 190 14.09 -2.43 7.14
N LEU A 191 13.65 -1.73 6.10
CA LEU A 191 12.63 -2.19 5.19
C LEU A 191 13.18 -2.18 3.76
N GLU A 192 12.76 -3.16 2.97
CA GLU A 192 12.77 -3.02 1.53
C GLU A 192 11.84 -1.86 1.15
N LEU A 193 12.20 -1.02 0.19
CA LEU A 193 11.47 0.18 -0.24
C LEU A 193 10.96 0.06 -1.67
N LEU A 194 11.71 -0.67 -2.49
CA LEU A 194 11.47 -1.02 -3.89
C LEU A 194 12.25 -2.30 -4.19
N THR A 195 11.83 -3.07 -5.18
CA THR A 195 12.58 -4.23 -5.67
C THR A 195 12.50 -4.31 -7.18
N PHE A 196 13.58 -4.72 -7.82
CA PHE A 196 13.63 -5.01 -9.25
C PHE A 196 13.97 -6.48 -9.43
N ASP A 197 12.95 -7.30 -9.71
CA ASP A 197 13.10 -8.72 -10.02
C ASP A 197 13.36 -8.85 -11.53
N CYS A 198 14.64 -8.88 -11.91
CA CYS A 198 15.11 -8.95 -13.30
C CYS A 198 15.09 -10.39 -13.81
N PHE A 199 13.93 -11.05 -13.69
CA PHE A 199 13.78 -12.47 -14.01
C PHE A 199 13.68 -12.76 -15.51
N LYS A 200 13.96 -14.01 -15.88
CA LYS A 200 13.99 -14.48 -17.27
C LYS A 200 12.61 -14.51 -17.90
N ASN A 201 11.59 -14.98 -17.20
CA ASN A 201 10.25 -15.21 -17.77
C ASN A 201 9.26 -14.08 -17.45
N ALA A 202 9.30 -13.53 -16.23
CA ALA A 202 8.36 -12.52 -15.79
C ALA A 202 9.07 -11.37 -15.05
N PRO A 203 9.98 -10.64 -15.71
CA PRO A 203 10.67 -9.51 -15.08
C PRO A 203 9.68 -8.44 -14.65
N HIS A 204 9.84 -7.94 -13.43
CA HIS A 204 8.95 -6.93 -12.86
C HIS A 204 9.66 -6.14 -11.77
N TYR A 205 9.05 -5.04 -11.37
CA TYR A 205 9.50 -4.28 -10.20
C TYR A 205 8.35 -3.97 -9.27
N HIS A 206 8.67 -3.72 -8.01
CA HIS A 206 7.73 -3.53 -6.92
C HIS A 206 7.81 -2.12 -6.36
N TYR A 207 6.66 -1.49 -6.17
CA TYR A 207 6.54 -0.39 -5.20
C TYR A 207 6.07 -0.97 -3.87
N GLY A 208 6.88 -0.91 -2.81
CA GLY A 208 6.47 -1.55 -1.56
C GLY A 208 7.56 -1.69 -0.51
N PRO A 209 7.18 -2.00 0.74
CA PRO A 209 5.91 -2.57 1.17
C PRO A 209 4.78 -1.57 1.36
N ARG A 210 5.04 -0.26 1.43
CA ARG A 210 3.97 0.74 1.62
C ARG A 210 2.94 0.71 0.50
N ALA A 211 3.37 0.54 -0.74
CA ALA A 211 2.47 0.42 -1.89
C ALA A 211 2.06 -1.02 -2.22
N LYS A 212 1.84 -1.87 -1.20
CA LYS A 212 1.36 -3.25 -1.33
C LYS A 212 2.18 -4.20 -2.16
N ASN A 213 3.45 -3.87 -2.43
CA ASN A 213 4.23 -4.65 -3.37
C ASN A 213 3.59 -4.64 -4.76
N GLN A 214 3.11 -3.47 -5.20
CA GLN A 214 2.54 -3.30 -6.53
C GLN A 214 3.57 -3.76 -7.56
N ARG A 215 3.26 -4.87 -8.25
CA ARG A 215 4.08 -5.46 -9.30
C ARG A 215 3.79 -4.81 -10.64
N ILE A 216 4.83 -4.27 -11.26
CA ILE A 216 4.78 -3.75 -12.62
C ILE A 216 5.67 -4.63 -13.49
N TYR A 217 5.05 -5.43 -14.36
CA TYR A 217 5.76 -6.31 -15.28
C TYR A 217 6.34 -5.53 -16.46
N LEU A 218 7.56 -5.89 -16.85
CA LEU A 218 8.21 -5.35 -18.03
C LEU A 218 7.72 -6.10 -19.26
N ASP A 219 7.43 -5.34 -20.32
CA ASP A 219 7.30 -5.89 -21.66
C ASP A 219 8.70 -6.19 -22.21
N GLN A 220 9.08 -7.47 -22.25
CA GLN A 220 10.37 -7.91 -22.78
C GLN A 220 10.53 -7.68 -24.28
N THR A 221 9.44 -7.39 -25.02
CA THR A 221 9.55 -6.95 -26.42
C THR A 221 10.10 -5.53 -26.51
N ALA A 222 9.66 -4.65 -25.60
CA ALA A 222 10.11 -3.26 -25.53
C ALA A 222 11.44 -3.11 -24.78
N SER A 223 11.65 -3.93 -23.74
CA SER A 223 12.83 -3.94 -22.86
C SER A 223 13.38 -5.36 -22.74
N PRO A 224 14.12 -5.86 -23.74
CA PRO A 224 14.53 -7.28 -23.79
C PRO A 224 15.55 -7.70 -22.73
N ASP A 225 16.28 -6.73 -22.16
CA ASP A 225 17.24 -6.96 -21.09
C ASP A 225 16.75 -6.23 -19.83
N SER A 226 16.07 -6.98 -18.96
CA SER A 226 15.44 -6.45 -17.74
C SER A 226 16.48 -5.96 -16.73
N LEU A 227 17.61 -6.65 -16.61
CA LEU A 227 18.70 -6.25 -15.72
C LEU A 227 19.35 -4.95 -16.19
N ARG A 228 19.70 -4.87 -17.48
CA ARG A 228 20.24 -3.64 -18.06
C ARG A 228 19.26 -2.49 -17.94
N TRP A 229 17.97 -2.73 -18.17
CA TRP A 229 16.92 -1.74 -17.99
C TRP A 229 16.87 -1.20 -16.56
N ALA A 230 16.92 -2.07 -15.56
CA ALA A 230 16.87 -1.66 -14.15
C ALA A 230 18.10 -0.81 -13.77
N LEU A 231 19.29 -1.26 -14.18
CA LEU A 231 20.54 -0.54 -13.93
C LEU A 231 20.55 0.84 -14.60
N ASP A 232 20.12 0.95 -15.85
CA ASP A 232 20.07 2.22 -16.58
C ASP A 232 19.01 3.16 -16.00
N LEU A 233 17.87 2.64 -15.53
CA LEU A 233 16.86 3.42 -14.81
C LEU A 233 17.41 4.02 -13.51
N LEU A 234 18.12 3.21 -12.71
CA LEU A 234 18.69 3.64 -11.43
C LEU A 234 19.80 4.67 -11.64
N LYS A 235 20.73 4.43 -12.58
CA LYS A 235 21.75 5.41 -12.99
C LYS A 235 21.15 6.69 -13.57
N GLY A 236 19.99 6.59 -14.22
CA GLY A 236 19.25 7.71 -14.80
C GLY A 236 18.53 8.61 -13.78
N GLY A 237 18.72 8.38 -12.48
CA GLY A 237 18.18 9.22 -11.41
C GLY A 237 16.69 9.03 -11.14
N LYS A 238 16.09 7.92 -11.60
CA LYS A 238 14.66 7.64 -11.39
C LYS A 238 14.32 7.11 -10.00
N LEU A 239 15.32 6.73 -9.21
CA LEU A 239 15.11 6.22 -7.86
C LEU A 239 14.36 7.21 -6.95
N GLY A 240 14.71 8.50 -6.99
CA GLY A 240 14.06 9.52 -6.15
C GLY A 240 12.55 9.64 -6.40
N PRO A 241 12.10 9.90 -7.64
CA PRO A 241 10.69 9.88 -7.99
C PRO A 241 9.98 8.57 -7.65
N MET A 242 10.64 7.42 -7.81
CA MET A 242 10.06 6.13 -7.45
C MET A 242 9.86 5.97 -5.93
N LEU A 243 10.84 6.39 -5.12
CA LEU A 243 10.71 6.40 -3.66
C LEU A 243 9.60 7.35 -3.20
N HIS A 244 9.42 8.50 -3.85
CA HIS A 244 8.31 9.39 -3.57
C HIS A 244 6.97 8.69 -3.83
N LYS A 245 6.83 8.05 -5.00
CA LYS A 245 5.62 7.27 -5.33
C LYS A 245 5.39 6.10 -4.38
N ALA A 246 6.44 5.47 -3.87
CA ALA A 246 6.36 4.40 -2.87
C ALA A 246 5.98 4.88 -1.45
N GLY A 247 5.78 6.19 -1.23
CA GLY A 247 5.49 6.73 0.10
C GLY A 247 6.73 6.87 1.00
N TYR A 248 7.92 6.98 0.40
CA TYR A 248 9.20 7.19 1.08
C TYR A 248 9.84 8.53 0.67
N ALA A 249 9.05 9.61 0.64
CA ALA A 249 9.52 10.95 0.28
C ALA A 249 10.72 11.43 1.11
N ASP A 250 10.79 11.04 2.39
CA ASP A 250 11.93 11.33 3.27
C ASP A 250 13.22 10.63 2.82
N HIS A 251 13.14 9.42 2.27
CA HIS A 251 14.31 8.76 1.70
C HIS A 251 14.68 9.41 0.37
N ALA A 252 13.69 9.75 -0.46
CA ALA A 252 13.89 10.44 -1.73
C ALA A 252 14.62 11.78 -1.55
N SER A 253 14.26 12.57 -0.54
CA SER A 253 14.84 13.90 -0.27
C SER A 253 16.28 13.84 0.24
N ARG A 254 16.70 12.71 0.81
CA ARG A 254 18.07 12.49 1.31
C ARG A 254 19.00 11.80 0.32
N LEU A 255 18.50 11.38 -0.85
CA LEU A 255 19.36 10.81 -1.88
C LEU A 255 20.43 11.81 -2.31
N ASN A 256 21.68 11.36 -2.31
CA ASN A 256 22.80 12.12 -2.87
C ASN A 256 23.12 11.55 -4.27
N PRO A 257 22.91 12.30 -5.37
CA PRO A 257 23.12 11.80 -6.72
C PRO A 257 24.54 11.31 -7.00
N THR A 258 25.55 11.94 -6.40
CA THR A 258 26.96 11.54 -6.57
C THR A 258 27.23 10.20 -5.88
N VAL A 259 26.84 10.06 -4.61
CA VAL A 259 26.98 8.80 -3.86
C VAL A 259 26.21 7.69 -4.55
N LEU A 260 25.00 7.99 -5.04
CA LEU A 260 24.18 7.03 -5.77
C LEU A 260 24.89 6.55 -7.03
N LEU A 261 25.38 7.45 -7.88
CA LEU A 261 26.10 7.08 -9.10
C LEU A 261 27.38 6.28 -8.84
N GLU A 262 28.14 6.63 -7.79
CA GLU A 262 29.33 5.89 -7.38
C GLU A 262 28.97 4.47 -6.90
N SER A 263 27.95 4.34 -6.05
CA SER A 263 27.48 3.03 -5.57
C SER A 263 26.91 2.16 -6.70
N MET A 264 26.24 2.77 -7.69
CA MET A 264 25.68 2.05 -8.84
C MET A 264 26.74 1.38 -9.72
N ALA A 265 28.00 1.83 -9.68
CA ALA A 265 29.08 1.15 -10.39
C ALA A 265 29.34 -0.25 -9.80
N GLU A 266 29.30 -0.37 -8.47
CA GLU A 266 29.45 -1.68 -7.79
C GLU A 266 28.18 -2.52 -7.96
N VAL A 267 26.99 -1.92 -7.84
CA VAL A 267 25.72 -2.63 -8.10
C VAL A 267 25.71 -3.24 -9.50
N GLU A 268 26.03 -2.45 -10.52
CA GLU A 268 26.08 -2.93 -11.92
C GLU A 268 27.10 -4.07 -12.08
N LYS A 269 28.29 -3.92 -11.51
CA LYS A 269 29.33 -4.95 -11.59
C LYS A 269 28.86 -6.26 -10.95
N VAL A 270 28.41 -6.22 -9.69
CA VAL A 270 27.98 -7.40 -8.93
C VAL A 270 26.80 -8.08 -9.62
N SER A 271 25.78 -7.31 -10.04
CA SER A 271 24.61 -7.88 -10.69
C SER A 271 24.96 -8.56 -12.02
N ILE A 272 25.84 -7.98 -12.84
CA ILE A 272 26.25 -8.59 -14.13
C ILE A 272 27.12 -9.82 -13.91
N GLU A 273 28.04 -9.80 -12.94
CA GLU A 273 28.86 -10.96 -12.59
C GLU A 273 27.98 -12.11 -12.13
N MET A 274 27.04 -11.84 -11.23
CA MET A 274 26.09 -12.81 -10.68
C MET A 274 25.16 -13.41 -11.75
N ASP A 275 24.61 -12.58 -12.65
CA ASP A 275 23.78 -13.08 -13.76
C ASP A 275 24.57 -13.97 -14.72
N ARG A 276 25.85 -13.66 -14.95
CA ARG A 276 26.71 -14.45 -15.84
C ARG A 276 27.11 -15.79 -15.23
N GLU A 277 27.44 -15.84 -13.95
CA GLU A 277 27.88 -17.07 -13.26
C GLU A 277 26.79 -18.15 -13.26
N GLU A 278 25.52 -17.76 -13.23
CA GLU A 278 24.37 -18.68 -13.27
C GLU A 278 23.95 -19.08 -14.71
N LEU A 279 24.55 -18.48 -15.74
CA LEU A 279 24.37 -18.84 -17.15
C LEU A 279 25.41 -19.86 -17.66
N THR A 280 26.41 -20.20 -16.84
CA THR A 280 27.49 -21.16 -17.17
C THR A 280 27.29 -22.53 -16.55
#